data_AF-Q4S399-F1
#
_entry.id   AF-Q4S399-F1
#
_cell.length_a   1.000
_cell.length_b   1.000
_cell.length_c   1.000
_cell.angle_alpha   90.00
_cell.angle_beta   90.00
_cell.angle_gamma   90.00
#
_symmetry.space_group_name_H-M   'P 1'
#
loop_
_entity.id
_entity.type
_entity.pdbx_description
1 polymer ?
#
loop_
_entity_poly.entity_id
_entity_poly.type
_entity_poly.pdbx_seq_one_letter_code
_entity_poly.pdbx_strand_id
1 'polypeptide(L)'
;MTNHGLVYDGCNFFRQRLVLATLSGKRVRIQGIRATDDDPGLRDFEASFIRLLDKVTNGSKIEINQTGTVLFYQPGLLCGGSVEHECSTQRSIGYYLEALLLLAPFTKSPLKATLRGVTNDPVDPTVDLLKSTSLPLMKRFGVDGEAFVLKMANRIVESARSVLNQFLPDIYIHTDHMKGASSGRSPGFGLTLVAETLNGFFHSAEMSSTPHGQGEPVLPEDLGRNCAMLLLEEIYRGGCVDSSNQSLALLLMTLGQQDVSKVLLGPLSPYTIEFLRHIRDFFQIMFKIDVQKTSEDERKGGDKVLMTCVGVGYSNLNKTLK
;
A
#
# COMPACT_ATOMS: atom_id res chain seq x y z
N MET A 1 -21.39 9.49 21.93
CA MET A 1 -21.48 8.21 21.20
C MET A 1 -20.67 7.19 21.97
N THR A 2 -21.33 6.18 22.54
CA THR A 2 -20.66 5.11 23.28
C THR A 2 -19.70 4.39 22.34
N ASN A 3 -18.40 4.43 22.66
CA ASN A 3 -17.32 3.88 21.83
C ASN A 3 -17.35 2.35 21.93
N HIS A 4 -18.33 1.70 21.29
CA HIS A 4 -18.39 0.26 21.15
C HIS A 4 -17.15 -0.16 20.35
N GLY A 5 -16.32 -1.02 20.94
CA GLY A 5 -15.16 -1.56 20.24
C GLY A 5 -15.60 -2.41 19.06
N LEU A 6 -14.88 -2.33 17.94
CA LEU A 6 -15.13 -3.19 16.79
C LEU A 6 -14.52 -4.56 17.05
N VAL A 7 -15.21 -5.60 16.61
CA VAL A 7 -14.76 -6.99 16.74
C VAL A 7 -14.62 -7.57 15.34
N TYR A 8 -13.48 -8.18 15.05
CA TYR A 8 -13.22 -8.87 13.80
C TYR A 8 -12.70 -10.28 14.06
N ASP A 9 -12.91 -11.17 13.10
CA ASP A 9 -12.40 -12.53 13.12
C ASP A 9 -11.32 -12.74 12.04
N GLY A 10 -10.39 -13.64 12.36
CA GLY A 10 -9.31 -14.08 11.47
C GLY A 10 -8.16 -13.08 11.30
N CYS A 11 -7.11 -13.53 10.60
CA CYS A 11 -5.89 -12.75 10.32
C CYS A 11 -5.97 -11.90 9.03
N ASN A 12 -7.04 -12.04 8.23
CA ASN A 12 -7.14 -11.33 6.95
C ASN A 12 -7.28 -9.82 7.18
N PHE A 13 -6.65 -9.03 6.30
CA PHE A 13 -6.69 -7.56 6.33
C PHE A 13 -6.23 -6.94 7.66
N PHE A 14 -5.37 -7.64 8.41
CA PHE A 14 -4.86 -7.24 9.71
C PHE A 14 -4.30 -5.82 9.73
N ARG A 15 -3.46 -5.47 8.74
CA ARG A 15 -2.90 -4.11 8.59
C ARG A 15 -3.97 -3.04 8.43
N GLN A 16 -4.93 -3.26 7.52
CA GLN A 16 -6.00 -2.30 7.25
C GLN A 16 -6.80 -2.01 8.53
N ARG A 17 -7.17 -3.08 9.26
CA ARG A 17 -7.95 -2.97 10.50
C ARG A 17 -7.22 -2.13 11.55
N LEU A 18 -5.91 -2.35 11.74
CA LEU A 18 -5.13 -1.59 12.71
C LEU A 18 -4.89 -0.14 12.27
N VAL A 19 -4.54 0.11 11.01
CA VAL A 19 -4.36 1.48 10.49
C VAL A 19 -5.64 2.30 10.60
N LEU A 20 -6.79 1.73 10.21
CA LEU A 20 -8.09 2.40 10.33
C LEU A 20 -8.51 2.59 11.80
N ALA A 21 -8.17 1.65 12.68
CA ALA A 21 -8.35 1.84 14.12
C ALA A 21 -7.54 3.04 14.64
N THR A 22 -6.27 3.14 14.26
CA THR A 22 -5.39 4.26 14.63
C THR A 22 -5.95 5.60 14.14
N LEU A 23 -6.41 5.67 12.89
CA LEU A 23 -6.94 6.90 12.31
C LEU A 23 -8.29 7.29 12.92
N SER A 24 -9.20 6.33 13.12
CA SER A 24 -10.54 6.59 13.67
C SER A 24 -10.58 6.75 15.19
N GLY A 25 -9.54 6.34 15.91
CA GLY A 25 -9.52 6.30 17.37
C GLY A 25 -10.42 5.22 17.98
N LYS A 26 -10.97 4.30 17.17
CA LYS A 26 -11.82 3.19 17.64
C LYS A 26 -10.97 2.02 18.10
N ARG A 27 -11.29 1.48 19.27
CA ARG A 27 -10.68 0.24 19.77
C ARG A 27 -11.15 -0.96 18.94
N VAL A 28 -10.25 -1.93 18.74
CA VAL A 28 -10.50 -3.14 17.95
C VAL A 28 -10.09 -4.37 18.73
N ARG A 29 -10.90 -5.43 18.63
CA ARG A 29 -10.57 -6.78 19.10
C ARG A 29 -10.58 -7.73 17.90
N ILE A 30 -9.45 -8.36 17.61
CA ILE A 30 -9.32 -9.36 16.55
C ILE A 30 -9.24 -10.74 17.21
N GLN A 31 -10.11 -11.66 16.83
CA GLN A 31 -10.22 -13.01 17.42
C GLN A 31 -10.02 -14.08 16.35
N GLY A 32 -9.76 -15.32 16.78
CA GLY A 32 -9.62 -16.44 15.85
C GLY A 32 -8.44 -16.32 14.88
N ILE A 33 -7.35 -15.64 15.28
CA ILE A 33 -6.15 -15.50 14.46
C ILE A 33 -5.49 -16.88 14.33
N ARG A 34 -5.67 -17.54 13.18
CA ARG A 34 -5.10 -18.86 12.87
C ARG A 34 -5.38 -19.92 13.95
N ALA A 35 -6.56 -19.87 14.57
CA ALA A 35 -6.88 -20.74 15.70
C ALA A 35 -6.93 -22.24 15.33
N THR A 36 -7.05 -22.56 14.04
CA THR A 36 -7.10 -23.92 13.49
C THR A 36 -5.79 -24.39 12.87
N ASP A 37 -4.77 -23.54 12.80
CA ASP A 37 -3.46 -23.89 12.21
C ASP A 37 -2.63 -24.70 13.22
N ASP A 38 -1.67 -25.49 12.72
CA ASP A 38 -0.72 -26.24 13.56
C ASP A 38 0.12 -25.33 14.47
N ASP A 39 0.44 -24.13 13.98
CA ASP A 39 1.07 -23.05 14.74
C ASP A 39 0.08 -21.88 14.86
N PRO A 40 -0.74 -21.84 15.92
CA PRO A 40 -1.82 -20.87 16.06
C PRO A 40 -1.33 -19.49 16.49
N GLY A 41 -2.08 -18.45 16.10
CA GLY A 41 -1.87 -17.08 16.54
C GLY A 41 -1.16 -16.18 15.55
N LEU A 42 -0.60 -15.08 16.08
CA LEU A 42 0.11 -14.06 15.33
C LEU A 42 1.43 -14.59 14.79
N ARG A 43 1.74 -14.23 13.53
CA ARG A 43 3.06 -14.47 12.94
C ARG A 43 4.05 -13.36 13.32
N ASP A 44 5.34 -13.63 13.16
CA ASP A 44 6.41 -12.69 13.54
C ASP A 44 6.30 -11.34 12.82
N PHE A 45 5.92 -11.33 11.54
CA PHE A 45 5.72 -10.08 10.80
C PHE A 45 4.54 -9.25 11.34
N GLU A 46 3.48 -9.89 11.86
CA GLU A 46 2.33 -9.21 12.47
C GLU A 46 2.73 -8.64 13.83
N ALA A 47 3.43 -9.42 14.66
CA ALA A 47 3.98 -8.94 15.93
C ALA A 47 4.96 -7.78 15.74
N SER A 48 5.84 -7.87 14.73
CA SER A 48 6.74 -6.77 14.32
C SER A 48 5.94 -5.54 13.88
N PHE A 49 4.87 -5.70 13.11
CA PHE A 49 4.02 -4.59 12.69
C PHE A 49 3.31 -3.90 13.87
N ILE A 50 2.81 -4.67 14.83
CA ILE A 50 2.23 -4.13 16.07
C ILE A 50 3.27 -3.31 16.85
N ARG A 51 4.52 -3.80 16.97
CA ARG A 51 5.61 -3.04 17.60
C ARG A 51 5.96 -1.77 16.83
N LEU A 52 5.85 -1.77 15.50
CA LEU A 52 6.03 -0.56 14.70
C LEU A 52 4.94 0.46 15.00
N LEU A 53 3.67 0.03 15.05
CA LEU A 53 2.54 0.88 15.42
C LEU A 53 2.74 1.50 16.80
N ASP A 54 3.15 0.70 17.80
CA ASP A 54 3.41 1.18 19.16
C ASP A 54 4.53 2.23 19.21
N LYS A 55 5.55 2.15 18.33
CA LYS A 55 6.62 3.16 18.24
C LYS A 55 6.16 4.48 17.61
N VAL A 56 5.18 4.46 16.70
CA VAL A 56 4.69 5.67 16.00
C VAL A 56 3.52 6.34 16.75
N THR A 57 2.86 5.60 17.64
CA THR A 57 1.81 6.12 18.52
C THR A 57 2.31 6.37 19.93
N ASN A 58 1.63 7.21 20.69
CA ASN A 58 1.83 7.40 22.12
C ASN A 58 0.52 7.12 22.86
N GLY A 59 0.59 6.30 23.92
CA GLY A 59 -0.57 5.91 24.71
C GLY A 59 -1.44 4.82 24.08
N SER A 60 -0.93 4.10 23.07
CA SER A 60 -1.53 2.86 22.58
C SER A 60 -1.58 1.81 23.71
N LYS A 61 -2.66 1.04 23.77
CA LYS A 61 -2.71 -0.18 24.60
C LYS A 61 -2.89 -1.38 23.71
N ILE A 62 -2.00 -2.35 23.86
CA ILE A 62 -1.91 -3.53 23.01
C ILE A 62 -1.84 -4.73 23.94
N GLU A 63 -2.85 -5.58 23.88
CA GLU A 63 -2.93 -6.79 24.71
C GLU A 63 -3.11 -8.00 23.80
N ILE A 64 -2.23 -8.98 23.93
CA ILE A 64 -2.26 -10.23 23.17
C ILE A 64 -2.47 -11.36 24.19
N ASN A 65 -3.37 -12.29 23.90
CA ASN A 65 -3.58 -13.45 24.77
C ASN A 65 -2.38 -14.42 24.71
N GLN A 66 -2.30 -15.35 25.67
CA GLN A 66 -1.19 -16.29 25.78
C GLN A 66 -0.94 -17.11 24.50
N THR A 67 -2.00 -17.44 23.75
CA THR A 67 -1.91 -18.23 22.51
C THR A 67 -1.74 -17.37 21.25
N GLY A 68 -1.68 -16.04 21.36
CA GLY A 68 -1.56 -15.14 20.21
C GLY A 68 -2.78 -15.11 19.27
N THR A 69 -3.86 -15.82 19.60
CA THR A 69 -5.07 -15.95 18.76
C THR A 69 -6.05 -14.78 18.90
N VAL A 70 -5.86 -13.94 19.93
CA VAL A 70 -6.69 -12.76 20.21
C VAL A 70 -5.81 -11.55 20.47
N LEU A 71 -6.07 -10.47 19.73
CA LEU A 71 -5.46 -9.16 19.91
C LEU A 71 -6.52 -8.14 20.33
N PHE A 72 -6.25 -7.40 21.39
CA PHE A 72 -6.96 -6.18 21.73
C PHE A 72 -6.05 -4.97 21.46
N TYR A 73 -6.53 -4.06 20.62
CA TYR A 73 -5.83 -2.84 20.24
C TYR A 73 -6.67 -1.62 20.57
N GLN A 74 -6.17 -0.78 21.47
CA GLN A 74 -6.68 0.56 21.71
C GLN A 74 -5.68 1.57 21.14
N PRO A 75 -6.07 2.34 20.10
CA PRO A 75 -5.16 3.27 19.45
C PRO A 75 -4.78 4.43 20.37
N GLY A 76 -3.53 4.89 20.23
CA GLY A 76 -2.99 6.09 20.87
C GLY A 76 -2.95 7.29 19.91
N LEU A 77 -2.33 8.38 20.34
CA LEU A 77 -2.11 9.58 19.52
C LEU A 77 -0.93 9.34 18.56
N LEU A 78 -1.05 9.79 17.30
CA LEU A 78 0.05 9.69 16.33
C LEU A 78 1.06 10.82 16.57
N CYS A 79 2.22 10.47 17.14
CA CYS A 79 3.25 11.47 17.45
C CYS A 79 4.23 11.70 16.29
N GLY A 80 4.53 10.66 15.50
CA GLY A 80 5.59 10.72 14.49
C GLY A 80 6.97 10.83 15.11
N GLY A 81 7.89 11.57 14.47
CA GLY A 81 9.29 11.69 14.92
C GLY A 81 10.22 10.66 14.28
N SER A 82 11.40 10.46 14.89
CA SER A 82 12.40 9.51 14.38
C SER A 82 12.12 8.10 14.89
N VAL A 83 11.94 7.14 13.98
CA VAL A 83 11.62 5.75 14.33
C VAL A 83 12.57 4.82 13.59
N GLU A 84 13.26 3.95 14.33
CA GLU A 84 14.04 2.86 13.74
C GLU A 84 13.33 1.52 14.00
N HIS A 85 13.20 0.70 12.96
CA HIS A 85 12.52 -0.58 13.05
C HIS A 85 13.21 -1.68 12.23
N GLU A 86 13.59 -2.75 12.92
CA GLU A 86 14.01 -4.01 12.33
C GLU A 86 12.76 -4.81 11.97
N CYS A 87 12.53 -4.96 10.67
CA CYS A 87 11.38 -5.66 10.09
C CYS A 87 11.62 -7.18 10.14
N SER A 88 10.54 -7.95 10.24
CA SER A 88 10.61 -9.41 10.10
C SER A 88 11.08 -9.79 8.70
N THR A 89 11.81 -10.89 8.58
CA THR A 89 12.26 -11.43 7.29
C THR A 89 11.15 -12.15 6.52
N GLN A 90 10.01 -12.41 7.16
CA GLN A 90 8.86 -13.09 6.55
C GLN A 90 8.12 -12.23 5.52
N ARG A 91 8.31 -10.91 5.55
CA ARG A 91 7.64 -9.93 4.66
C ARG A 91 8.60 -8.82 4.28
N SER A 92 8.37 -8.16 3.15
CA SER A 92 9.21 -7.06 2.73
C SER A 92 8.96 -5.78 3.54
N ILE A 93 9.90 -4.83 3.47
CA ILE A 93 9.76 -3.48 4.05
C ILE A 93 8.51 -2.77 3.50
N GLY A 94 8.11 -3.08 2.26
CA GLY A 94 6.88 -2.59 1.64
C GLY A 94 5.63 -2.81 2.49
N TYR A 95 5.55 -3.98 3.15
CA TYR A 95 4.45 -4.34 4.07
C TYR A 95 4.24 -3.30 5.17
N TYR A 96 5.33 -2.79 5.73
CA TYR A 96 5.36 -1.82 6.82
C TYR A 96 5.23 -0.40 6.30
N LEU A 97 5.89 -0.11 5.18
CA LEU A 97 5.92 1.21 4.56
C LEU A 97 4.53 1.65 4.08
N GLU A 98 3.75 0.74 3.47
CA GLU A 98 2.37 1.01 3.04
C GLU A 98 1.53 1.58 4.21
N ALA A 99 1.62 0.96 5.38
CA ALA A 99 0.91 1.40 6.57
C ALA A 99 1.42 2.75 7.10
N LEU A 100 2.73 2.98 7.08
CA LEU A 100 3.30 4.28 7.49
C LEU A 100 2.90 5.40 6.54
N LEU A 101 2.82 5.16 5.23
CA LEU A 101 2.35 6.15 4.25
C LEU A 101 0.92 6.61 4.54
N LEU A 102 0.04 5.69 4.98
CA LEU A 102 -1.34 6.00 5.36
C LEU A 102 -1.42 6.81 6.67
N LEU A 103 -0.48 6.64 7.59
CA LEU A 103 -0.48 7.29 8.92
C LEU A 103 0.33 8.60 8.95
N ALA A 104 1.39 8.72 8.15
CA ALA A 104 2.37 9.81 8.19
C ALA A 104 1.77 11.22 8.05
N PRO A 105 0.74 11.47 7.21
CA PRO A 105 0.13 12.82 7.12
C PRO A 105 -0.55 13.28 8.42
N PHE A 106 -0.90 12.34 9.29
CA PHE A 106 -1.72 12.57 10.48
C PHE A 106 -0.91 12.54 11.78
N THR A 107 0.42 12.54 11.71
CA THR A 107 1.29 12.63 12.88
C THR A 107 1.40 14.07 13.40
N LYS A 108 1.72 14.22 14.69
CA LYS A 108 2.03 15.52 15.31
C LYS A 108 3.27 16.17 14.71
N SER A 109 4.33 15.38 14.57
CA SER A 109 5.64 15.76 14.04
C SER A 109 5.92 14.99 12.76
N PRO A 110 6.69 15.52 11.78
CA PRO A 110 7.10 14.76 10.60
C PRO A 110 7.70 13.41 10.97
N LEU A 111 7.28 12.35 10.28
CA LEU A 111 7.77 10.99 10.51
C LEU A 111 9.07 10.77 9.72
N LYS A 112 10.15 10.45 10.43
CA LYS A 112 11.43 10.03 9.87
C LYS A 112 11.68 8.57 10.26
N ALA A 113 11.28 7.64 9.40
CA ALA A 113 11.40 6.21 9.67
C ALA A 113 12.62 5.59 8.95
N THR A 114 13.42 4.82 9.68
CA THR A 114 14.48 3.96 9.15
C THR A 114 14.04 2.50 9.31
N LEU A 115 13.68 1.87 8.20
CA LEU A 115 13.28 0.45 8.16
C LEU A 115 14.45 -0.40 7.68
N ARG A 116 14.74 -1.50 8.39
CA ARG A 116 15.80 -2.46 8.06
C ARG A 116 15.19 -3.84 7.92
N GLY A 117 15.44 -4.53 6.82
CA GLY A 117 14.80 -5.81 6.53
C GLY A 117 14.92 -6.22 5.07
N VAL A 118 14.10 -7.20 4.66
CA VAL A 118 14.00 -7.65 3.27
C VAL A 118 13.34 -6.54 2.45
N THR A 119 13.99 -6.06 1.39
CA THR A 119 13.50 -4.91 0.62
C THR A 119 12.35 -5.26 -0.33
N ASN A 120 12.26 -6.52 -0.75
CA ASN A 120 11.33 -6.97 -1.77
C ASN A 120 10.90 -8.42 -1.52
N ASP A 121 9.64 -8.73 -1.79
CA ASP A 121 9.15 -10.09 -1.96
C ASP A 121 8.11 -10.13 -3.11
N PRO A 122 7.57 -11.30 -3.48
CA PRO A 122 6.58 -11.39 -4.56
C PRO A 122 5.15 -10.94 -4.20
N VAL A 123 4.88 -10.57 -2.95
CA VAL A 123 3.51 -10.38 -2.41
C VAL A 123 3.24 -8.94 -2.01
N ASP A 124 4.24 -8.26 -1.47
CA ASP A 124 4.15 -6.90 -0.95
C ASP A 124 4.59 -5.87 -1.98
N PRO A 125 4.01 -4.65 -1.93
CA PRO A 125 4.38 -3.58 -2.83
C PRO A 125 5.83 -3.15 -2.58
N THR A 126 6.63 -2.99 -3.63
CA THR A 126 8.01 -2.54 -3.46
C THR A 126 8.08 -1.05 -3.11
N VAL A 127 9.23 -0.67 -2.57
CA VAL A 127 9.51 0.74 -2.25
C VAL A 127 9.45 1.62 -3.49
N ASP A 128 9.86 1.10 -4.66
CA ASP A 128 9.86 1.85 -5.92
C ASP A 128 8.44 2.09 -6.45
N LEU A 129 7.56 1.10 -6.32
CA LEU A 129 6.14 1.26 -6.67
C LEU A 129 5.47 2.26 -5.75
N LEU A 130 5.59 2.10 -4.43
CA LEU A 130 4.99 3.02 -3.47
C LEU A 130 5.48 4.46 -3.68
N LYS A 131 6.76 4.64 -3.99
CA LYS A 131 7.31 5.96 -4.30
C LYS A 131 6.72 6.55 -5.58
N SER A 132 6.66 5.76 -6.65
CA SER A 132 6.29 6.27 -7.97
C SER A 132 4.80 6.50 -8.15
N THR A 133 3.95 5.88 -7.34
CA THR A 133 2.49 5.98 -7.49
C THR A 133 1.80 6.53 -6.24
N SER A 134 2.13 6.01 -5.05
CA SER A 134 1.51 6.48 -3.82
C SER A 134 1.89 7.92 -3.50
N LEU A 135 3.15 8.34 -3.69
CA LEU A 135 3.57 9.71 -3.39
C LEU A 135 2.95 10.75 -4.34
N PRO A 136 2.95 10.57 -5.68
CA PRO A 136 2.22 11.49 -6.57
C PRO A 136 0.73 11.54 -6.28
N LEU A 137 0.11 10.41 -5.92
CA LEU A 137 -1.27 10.39 -5.47
C LEU A 137 -1.46 11.23 -4.20
N MET A 138 -0.62 11.04 -3.18
CA MET A 138 -0.66 11.83 -1.94
C MET A 138 -0.45 13.34 -2.19
N LYS A 139 0.42 13.72 -3.13
CA LYS A 139 0.61 15.11 -3.55
C LYS A 139 -0.67 15.72 -4.12
N ARG A 140 -1.47 14.96 -4.87
CA ARG A 140 -2.78 15.42 -5.37
C ARG A 140 -3.78 15.67 -4.26
N PHE A 141 -3.64 14.98 -3.13
CA PHE A 141 -4.40 15.22 -1.90
C PHE A 141 -3.75 16.30 -0.99
N GLY A 142 -2.74 17.02 -1.48
CA GLY A 142 -2.11 18.14 -0.76
C GLY A 142 -1.03 17.72 0.25
N VAL A 143 -0.48 16.50 0.16
CA VAL A 143 0.62 16.04 1.01
C VAL A 143 1.95 16.11 0.26
N ASP A 144 2.79 17.08 0.62
CA ASP A 144 4.13 17.23 0.06
C ASP A 144 5.16 16.36 0.81
N GLY A 145 5.98 15.61 0.06
CA GLY A 145 7.05 14.75 0.59
C GLY A 145 8.24 14.63 -0.35
N GLU A 146 9.43 14.45 0.23
CA GLU A 146 10.69 14.26 -0.49
C GLU A 146 10.84 12.83 -1.05
N ALA A 147 11.50 12.72 -2.21
CA ALA A 147 11.60 11.49 -3.01
C ALA A 147 12.90 10.70 -2.73
N PHE A 148 12.84 9.36 -2.78
CA PHE A 148 13.99 8.45 -2.65
C PHE A 148 14.45 7.89 -4.00
N VAL A 149 15.73 7.75 -4.35
CA VAL A 149 16.15 7.28 -5.70
C VAL A 149 16.87 5.94 -5.63
N LEU A 150 16.47 4.99 -6.50
CA LEU A 150 17.18 3.74 -6.86
C LEU A 150 16.92 3.46 -8.36
N LYS A 151 17.77 2.69 -9.06
CA LYS A 151 17.67 2.35 -10.52
C LYS A 151 17.83 0.78 -10.70
N MET A 152 17.76 0.08 -11.86
CA MET A 152 18.24 -1.35 -12.04
C MET A 152 18.70 -1.88 -13.46
N ALA A 153 19.60 -2.88 -13.56
CA ALA A 153 20.39 -3.40 -14.72
C ALA A 153 19.81 -3.64 -16.17
N ASN A 154 20.71 -3.71 -17.17
CA ASN A 154 20.47 -3.60 -18.64
C ASN A 154 19.68 -4.71 -19.37
N ARG A 155 19.70 -6.00 -18.97
CA ARG A 155 19.03 -7.09 -19.76
C ARG A 155 17.50 -7.06 -19.66
N ILE A 156 17.02 -6.66 -18.49
CA ILE A 156 15.60 -6.47 -18.20
C ILE A 156 15.04 -5.31 -19.05
N VAL A 157 15.87 -4.29 -19.30
CA VAL A 157 15.50 -3.12 -20.11
C VAL A 157 15.16 -3.51 -21.54
N GLU A 158 15.99 -4.34 -22.17
CA GLU A 158 15.80 -4.77 -23.56
C GLU A 158 14.51 -5.58 -23.72
N SER A 159 14.26 -6.52 -22.82
CA SER A 159 13.05 -7.35 -22.84
C SER A 159 11.78 -6.53 -22.59
N ALA A 160 11.76 -5.63 -21.60
CA ALA A 160 10.63 -4.73 -21.37
C ALA A 160 10.38 -3.81 -22.58
N ARG A 161 11.45 -3.23 -23.16
CA ARG A 161 11.36 -2.41 -24.37
C ARG A 161 10.82 -3.18 -25.57
N SER A 162 11.16 -4.46 -25.74
CA SER A 162 10.68 -5.28 -26.86
C SER A 162 9.14 -5.39 -26.91
N VAL A 163 8.48 -5.30 -25.75
CA VAL A 163 7.01 -5.28 -25.63
C VAL A 163 6.49 -3.85 -25.79
N LEU A 164 7.04 -2.92 -25.02
CA LEU A 164 6.48 -1.56 -24.89
C LEU A 164 6.70 -0.68 -26.13
N ASN A 165 7.80 -0.88 -26.87
CA ASN A 165 8.10 -0.12 -28.09
C ASN A 165 7.04 -0.28 -29.20
N GLN A 166 6.18 -1.30 -29.10
CA GLN A 166 5.05 -1.49 -30.03
C GLN A 166 3.95 -0.42 -29.84
N PHE A 167 3.92 0.24 -28.68
CA PHE A 167 2.90 1.22 -28.31
C PHE A 167 3.42 2.65 -28.32
N LEU A 168 4.58 2.89 -27.67
CA LEU A 168 5.18 4.22 -27.54
C LEU A 168 6.70 4.12 -27.70
N PRO A 169 7.35 5.06 -28.40
CA PRO A 169 8.82 5.09 -28.50
C PRO A 169 9.48 5.77 -27.28
N ASP A 170 8.72 6.54 -26.51
CA ASP A 170 9.21 7.38 -25.42
C ASP A 170 9.29 6.60 -24.10
N ILE A 171 10.27 5.72 -23.99
CA ILE A 171 10.43 4.80 -22.86
C ILE A 171 11.81 4.94 -22.23
N TYR A 172 11.83 5.55 -21.04
CA TYR A 172 13.02 5.69 -20.22
C TYR A 172 13.03 4.65 -19.09
N ILE A 173 13.98 3.72 -19.14
CA ILE A 173 14.21 2.75 -18.06
C ILE A 173 15.59 3.02 -17.49
N HIS A 174 15.65 3.31 -16.19
CA HIS A 174 16.89 3.66 -15.51
C HIS A 174 17.53 2.45 -14.85
N THR A 175 18.86 2.36 -14.97
CA THR A 175 19.62 1.23 -14.42
C THR A 175 20.54 1.56 -13.25
N ASP A 176 20.49 0.77 -12.18
CA ASP A 176 21.34 0.76 -10.98
C ASP A 176 21.88 -0.63 -10.84
N HIS A 177 23.02 -0.70 -10.20
CA HIS A 177 23.64 -1.96 -9.94
C HIS A 177 24.37 -1.82 -8.62
N MET A 178 23.82 -2.48 -7.62
CA MET A 178 24.36 -2.44 -6.28
C MET A 178 25.41 -3.54 -6.14
N LYS A 179 26.60 -3.19 -5.63
CA LYS A 179 27.72 -4.12 -5.37
C LYS A 179 28.30 -3.92 -3.98
N GLY A 180 28.82 -5.00 -3.39
CA GLY A 180 29.48 -4.95 -2.08
C GLY A 180 28.49 -4.76 -0.94
N ALA A 181 28.89 -4.04 0.11
CA ALA A 181 28.09 -3.89 1.34
C ALA A 181 26.71 -3.23 1.12
N SER A 182 26.56 -2.42 0.06
CA SER A 182 25.29 -1.76 -0.28
C SER A 182 24.32 -2.65 -1.05
N SER A 183 24.75 -3.83 -1.54
CA SER A 183 23.90 -4.78 -2.28
C SER A 183 23.05 -5.70 -1.39
N GLY A 184 23.15 -5.53 -0.07
CA GLY A 184 22.48 -6.40 0.88
C GLY A 184 23.19 -7.76 1.01
N ARG A 185 22.45 -8.75 1.53
CA ARG A 185 22.98 -10.08 1.87
C ARG A 185 22.56 -11.18 0.89
N SER A 186 21.74 -10.84 -0.11
CA SER A 186 21.14 -11.82 -1.01
C SER A 186 21.11 -11.26 -2.44
N PRO A 187 21.46 -12.08 -3.45
CA PRO A 187 21.34 -11.66 -4.84
C PRO A 187 19.87 -11.62 -5.26
N GLY A 188 19.51 -10.65 -6.10
CA GLY A 188 18.19 -10.50 -6.66
C GLY A 188 18.14 -9.38 -7.69
N PHE A 189 17.10 -9.37 -8.51
CA PHE A 189 16.82 -8.31 -9.46
C PHE A 189 15.31 -8.10 -9.58
N GLY A 190 14.89 -6.90 -9.97
CA GLY A 190 13.50 -6.55 -10.13
C GLY A 190 13.33 -5.43 -11.14
N LEU A 191 12.08 -5.22 -11.53
CA LEU A 191 11.68 -4.19 -12.47
C LEU A 191 10.40 -3.54 -11.98
N THR A 192 10.42 -2.21 -11.89
CA THR A 192 9.23 -1.38 -11.69
C THR A 192 9.06 -0.51 -12.92
N LEU A 193 7.90 -0.61 -13.56
CA LEU A 193 7.53 0.22 -14.70
C LEU A 193 6.38 1.14 -14.30
N VAL A 194 6.43 2.37 -14.78
CA VAL A 194 5.44 3.40 -14.46
C VAL A 194 5.06 4.10 -15.76
N ALA A 195 3.77 4.13 -16.05
CA ALA A 195 3.19 4.90 -17.14
C ALA A 195 2.55 6.17 -16.59
N GLU A 196 2.97 7.31 -17.11
CA GLU A 196 2.37 8.61 -16.82
C GLU A 196 1.37 8.98 -17.92
N THR A 197 0.16 9.34 -17.51
CA THR A 197 -0.87 9.87 -18.42
C THR A 197 -0.68 11.37 -18.62
N LEU A 198 -1.22 11.93 -19.71
CA LEU A 198 -1.17 13.37 -20.00
C LEU A 198 -1.79 14.25 -18.89
N ASN A 199 -2.69 13.67 -18.08
CA ASN A 199 -3.33 14.34 -16.95
C ASN A 199 -2.51 14.20 -15.65
N GLY A 200 -1.32 13.59 -15.71
CA GLY A 200 -0.38 13.34 -14.61
C GLY A 200 -0.80 12.22 -13.65
N PHE A 201 -1.70 11.32 -14.06
CA PHE A 201 -1.97 10.08 -13.32
C PHE A 201 -0.92 9.04 -13.65
N PHE A 202 -0.57 8.20 -12.68
CA PHE A 202 0.46 7.19 -12.79
C PHE A 202 -0.16 5.79 -12.65
N HIS A 203 0.18 4.91 -13.58
CA HIS A 203 -0.10 3.48 -13.48
C HIS A 203 1.22 2.76 -13.32
N SER A 204 1.31 1.81 -12.39
CA SER A 204 2.55 1.07 -12.17
C SER A 204 2.34 -0.42 -12.17
N ALA A 205 3.41 -1.12 -12.51
CA ALA A 205 3.54 -2.54 -12.29
C ALA A 205 4.96 -2.86 -11.86
N GLU A 206 5.10 -3.94 -11.11
CA GLU A 206 6.40 -4.39 -10.64
C GLU A 206 6.48 -5.90 -10.63
N MET A 207 7.72 -6.38 -10.71
CA MET A 207 8.02 -7.79 -10.56
C MET A 207 9.46 -7.95 -10.09
N SER A 208 9.69 -8.91 -9.19
CA SER A 208 11.01 -9.21 -8.65
C SER A 208 11.34 -10.69 -8.76
N SER A 209 12.63 -10.99 -8.88
CA SER A 209 13.14 -12.35 -8.98
C SER A 209 12.82 -13.14 -7.72
N THR A 210 12.60 -14.44 -7.89
CA THR A 210 12.49 -15.38 -6.77
C THR A 210 13.78 -15.37 -5.93
N PRO A 211 13.68 -15.31 -4.58
CA PRO A 211 14.84 -15.40 -3.71
C PRO A 211 15.63 -16.70 -3.92
N HIS A 212 16.95 -16.64 -3.76
CA HIS A 212 17.80 -17.81 -3.95
C HIS A 212 17.39 -18.97 -3.01
N GLY A 213 17.13 -20.15 -3.57
CA GLY A 213 16.70 -21.33 -2.82
C GLY A 213 15.19 -21.43 -2.58
N GLN A 214 14.38 -20.50 -3.10
CA GLN A 214 12.92 -20.56 -3.05
C GLN A 214 12.32 -20.53 -4.47
N GLY A 215 11.56 -21.57 -4.82
CA GLY A 215 10.85 -21.65 -6.09
C GLY A 215 11.76 -21.79 -7.31
N GLU A 216 11.16 -21.62 -8.49
CA GLU A 216 11.89 -21.71 -9.76
C GLU A 216 12.63 -20.41 -10.08
N PRO A 217 13.85 -20.49 -10.63
CA PRO A 217 14.62 -19.32 -11.01
C PRO A 217 13.94 -18.60 -12.19
N VAL A 218 13.67 -17.32 -12.00
CA VAL A 218 13.09 -16.47 -13.06
C VAL A 218 14.20 -15.96 -13.97
N LEU A 219 14.01 -16.02 -15.29
CA LEU A 219 14.94 -15.42 -16.25
C LEU A 219 14.71 -13.90 -16.33
N PRO A 220 15.78 -13.07 -16.41
CA PRO A 220 15.65 -11.62 -16.55
C PRO A 220 14.78 -11.17 -17.72
N GLU A 221 14.85 -11.89 -18.84
CA GLU A 221 14.06 -11.59 -20.04
C GLU A 221 12.56 -11.84 -19.82
N ASP A 222 12.23 -12.93 -19.12
CA ASP A 222 10.84 -13.25 -18.80
C ASP A 222 10.29 -12.29 -17.76
N LEU A 223 11.09 -11.91 -16.76
CA LEU A 223 10.71 -10.89 -15.78
C LEU A 223 10.39 -9.55 -16.48
N GLY A 224 11.25 -9.11 -17.41
CA GLY A 224 11.02 -7.88 -18.16
C GLY A 224 9.76 -7.92 -19.03
N ARG A 225 9.53 -9.04 -19.73
CA ARG A 225 8.31 -9.25 -20.54
C ARG A 225 7.06 -9.27 -19.67
N ASN A 226 7.07 -10.04 -18.58
CA ASN A 226 5.92 -10.20 -17.70
C ASN A 226 5.57 -8.90 -16.97
N CYS A 227 6.56 -8.15 -16.48
CA CYS A 227 6.33 -6.85 -15.86
C CYS A 227 5.74 -5.84 -16.87
N ALA A 228 6.20 -5.84 -18.12
CA ALA A 228 5.60 -5.02 -19.18
C ALA A 228 4.13 -5.40 -19.44
N MET A 229 3.80 -6.70 -19.44
CA MET A 229 2.41 -7.17 -19.58
C MET A 229 1.54 -6.76 -18.39
N LEU A 230 2.05 -6.82 -17.16
CA LEU A 230 1.35 -6.34 -15.97
C LEU A 230 1.06 -4.84 -16.05
N LEU A 231 2.01 -4.03 -16.53
CA LEU A 231 1.78 -2.60 -16.75
C LEU A 231 0.67 -2.36 -17.78
N LEU A 232 0.69 -3.09 -18.89
CA LEU A 232 -0.34 -3.00 -19.91
C LEU A 232 -1.71 -3.45 -19.39
N GLU A 233 -1.76 -4.44 -18.50
CA GLU A 233 -2.98 -4.85 -17.82
C GLU A 233 -3.53 -3.73 -16.92
N GLU A 234 -2.69 -3.06 -16.14
CA GLU A 234 -3.11 -1.91 -15.32
C GLU A 234 -3.60 -0.73 -16.18
N ILE A 235 -2.94 -0.44 -17.30
CA ILE A 235 -3.40 0.56 -18.27
C ILE A 235 -4.75 0.13 -18.87
N TYR A 236 -4.93 -1.15 -19.19
CA TYR A 236 -6.16 -1.68 -19.75
C TYR A 236 -7.33 -1.61 -18.75
N ARG A 237 -7.09 -1.91 -17.47
CA ARG A 237 -8.07 -1.73 -16.37
C ARG A 237 -8.51 -0.28 -16.25
N GLY A 238 -7.59 0.65 -16.50
CA GLY A 238 -7.87 2.09 -16.59
C GLY A 238 -8.23 2.72 -15.24
N GLY A 239 -8.89 3.89 -15.30
CA GLY A 239 -9.14 4.74 -14.14
C GLY A 239 -8.01 5.73 -13.88
N CYS A 240 -8.15 6.52 -12.82
CA CYS A 240 -7.18 7.54 -12.43
C CYS A 240 -6.10 7.03 -11.45
N VAL A 241 -6.31 5.85 -10.88
CA VAL A 241 -5.46 5.24 -9.85
C VAL A 241 -5.31 3.76 -10.17
N ASP A 242 -4.09 3.25 -10.08
CA ASP A 242 -3.79 1.83 -10.23
C ASP A 242 -4.45 0.98 -9.13
N SER A 243 -4.55 -0.33 -9.37
CA SER A 243 -5.22 -1.25 -8.44
C SER A 243 -4.57 -1.29 -7.05
N SER A 244 -3.25 -1.09 -6.97
CA SER A 244 -2.47 -1.06 -5.74
C SER A 244 -2.78 0.14 -4.83
N ASN A 245 -3.06 1.32 -5.39
CA ASN A 245 -3.31 2.54 -4.61
C ASN A 245 -4.79 2.92 -4.46
N GLN A 246 -5.73 2.07 -4.91
CA GLN A 246 -7.17 2.34 -4.76
C GLN A 246 -7.55 2.59 -3.29
N SER A 247 -7.04 1.77 -2.36
CA SER A 247 -7.30 1.91 -0.93
C SER A 247 -6.80 3.24 -0.37
N LEU A 248 -5.59 3.68 -0.76
CA LEU A 248 -5.02 4.96 -0.36
C LEU A 248 -5.88 6.13 -0.85
N ALA A 249 -6.29 6.12 -2.13
CA ALA A 249 -7.16 7.17 -2.68
C ALA A 249 -8.49 7.26 -1.91
N LEU A 250 -9.15 6.12 -1.68
CA LEU A 250 -10.42 6.05 -0.98
C LEU A 250 -10.30 6.48 0.49
N LEU A 251 -9.18 6.16 1.15
CA LEU A 251 -8.92 6.63 2.50
C LEU A 251 -8.79 8.14 2.55
N LEU A 252 -7.98 8.73 1.68
CA LEU A 252 -7.76 10.18 1.66
C LEU A 252 -9.05 10.95 1.32
N MET A 253 -9.91 10.41 0.44
CA MET A 253 -11.26 10.95 0.22
C MET A 253 -12.14 10.86 1.46
N THR A 254 -12.10 9.73 2.17
CA THR A 254 -12.87 9.52 3.41
C THR A 254 -12.45 10.49 4.50
N LEU A 255 -11.15 10.76 4.62
CA LEU A 255 -10.57 11.69 5.59
C LEU A 255 -10.60 13.15 5.11
N GLY A 256 -11.16 13.43 3.94
CA GLY A 256 -11.30 14.80 3.42
C GLY A 256 -12.27 15.66 4.23
N GLN A 257 -12.41 16.92 3.80
CA GLN A 257 -13.45 17.83 4.31
C GLN A 257 -14.85 17.28 4.04
N GLN A 258 -15.88 17.86 4.67
CA GLN A 258 -17.28 17.44 4.50
C GLN A 258 -17.88 17.91 3.16
N ASP A 259 -17.18 17.56 2.08
CA ASP A 259 -17.53 17.87 0.70
C ASP A 259 -17.57 16.59 -0.15
N VAL A 260 -18.31 16.67 -1.25
CA VAL A 260 -18.43 15.57 -2.21
C VAL A 260 -17.12 15.40 -2.98
N SER A 261 -16.47 14.26 -2.79
CA SER A 261 -15.30 13.84 -3.55
C SER A 261 -15.67 12.76 -4.55
N LYS A 262 -15.09 12.81 -5.75
CA LYS A 262 -15.30 11.82 -6.82
C LYS A 262 -13.96 11.32 -7.36
N VAL A 263 -13.85 10.01 -7.58
CA VAL A 263 -12.70 9.40 -8.26
C VAL A 263 -13.18 8.33 -9.23
N LEU A 264 -12.57 8.28 -10.41
CA LEU A 264 -12.81 7.22 -11.40
C LEU A 264 -11.73 6.16 -11.23
N LEU A 265 -12.12 4.92 -10.94
CA LEU A 265 -11.22 3.78 -10.77
C LEU A 265 -11.47 2.75 -11.87
N GLY A 266 -10.50 1.87 -12.11
CA GLY A 266 -10.75 0.60 -12.79
C GLY A 266 -11.53 -0.38 -11.91
N PRO A 267 -11.62 -1.67 -12.29
CA PRO A 267 -12.26 -2.69 -11.48
C PRO A 267 -11.68 -2.75 -10.06
N LEU A 268 -12.56 -2.90 -9.07
CA LEU A 268 -12.16 -2.92 -7.66
C LEU A 268 -11.51 -4.26 -7.32
N SER A 269 -10.32 -4.21 -6.70
CA SER A 269 -9.67 -5.43 -6.21
C SER A 269 -10.42 -6.00 -4.98
N PRO A 270 -10.30 -7.31 -4.67
CA PRO A 270 -10.85 -7.87 -3.43
C PRO A 270 -10.34 -7.15 -2.17
N TYR A 271 -9.09 -6.66 -2.21
CA TYR A 271 -8.48 -5.88 -1.14
C TYR A 271 -9.19 -4.53 -0.93
N THR A 272 -9.54 -3.85 -2.03
CA THR A 272 -10.30 -2.58 -2.01
C THR A 272 -11.74 -2.79 -1.57
N ILE A 273 -12.39 -3.87 -1.99
CA ILE A 273 -13.77 -4.19 -1.60
C ILE A 273 -13.88 -4.38 -0.10
N GLU A 274 -12.97 -5.14 0.51
CA GLU A 274 -12.95 -5.27 1.97
C GLU A 274 -12.59 -3.95 2.66
N PHE A 275 -11.66 -3.18 2.09
CA PHE A 275 -11.31 -1.87 2.62
C PHE A 275 -12.51 -0.91 2.69
N LEU A 276 -13.41 -0.95 1.71
CA LEU A 276 -14.67 -0.18 1.72
C LEU A 276 -15.59 -0.62 2.87
N ARG A 277 -15.66 -1.92 3.18
CA ARG A 277 -16.43 -2.44 4.33
C ARG A 277 -15.83 -1.92 5.64
N HIS A 278 -14.50 -1.96 5.75
CA HIS A 278 -13.82 -1.40 6.91
C HIS A 278 -14.05 0.12 7.03
N ILE A 279 -14.00 0.89 5.94
CA ILE A 279 -14.30 2.33 5.97
C ILE A 279 -15.70 2.58 6.54
N ARG A 280 -16.70 1.82 6.10
CA ARG A 280 -18.06 1.92 6.66
C ARG A 280 -18.05 1.65 8.17
N ASP A 281 -17.38 0.61 8.63
CA ASP A 281 -17.40 0.23 10.05
C ASP A 281 -16.64 1.26 10.92
N PHE A 282 -15.47 1.74 10.46
CA PHE A 282 -14.63 2.69 11.19
C PHE A 282 -15.11 4.15 11.10
N PHE A 283 -15.51 4.62 9.92
CA PHE A 283 -15.85 6.03 9.67
C PHE A 283 -17.33 6.28 9.40
N GLN A 284 -18.14 5.22 9.23
CA GLN A 284 -19.57 5.33 8.90
C GLN A 284 -19.83 6.07 7.58
N ILE A 285 -18.84 6.02 6.67
CA ILE A 285 -18.93 6.56 5.32
C ILE A 285 -19.28 5.43 4.36
N MET A 286 -20.24 5.69 3.47
CA MET A 286 -20.60 4.81 2.37
C MET A 286 -20.28 5.50 1.05
N PHE A 287 -19.62 4.76 0.15
CA PHE A 287 -19.37 5.22 -1.20
C PHE A 287 -20.57 4.89 -2.09
N LYS A 288 -20.99 5.85 -2.90
CA LYS A 288 -21.82 5.59 -4.07
C LYS A 288 -20.92 5.03 -5.17
N ILE A 289 -21.35 3.91 -5.75
CA ILE A 289 -20.60 3.16 -6.76
C ILE A 289 -21.42 3.20 -8.06
N ASP A 290 -20.98 4.00 -9.03
CA ASP A 290 -21.62 4.08 -10.34
C ASP A 290 -20.71 3.39 -11.39
N VAL A 291 -21.12 2.21 -11.87
CA VAL A 291 -20.38 1.47 -12.90
C VAL A 291 -20.61 2.13 -14.25
N GLN A 292 -19.55 2.64 -14.86
CA GLN A 292 -19.56 3.19 -16.21
C GLN A 292 -19.14 2.10 -17.18
N LYS A 293 -20.10 1.65 -18.00
CA LYS A 293 -19.80 0.75 -19.11
C LYS A 293 -19.05 1.54 -20.18
N THR A 294 -18.01 0.94 -20.74
CA THR A 294 -17.28 1.49 -21.89
C THR A 294 -18.27 1.81 -23.00
N SER A 295 -18.37 3.08 -23.41
CA SER A 295 -19.18 3.47 -24.57
C SER A 295 -18.53 2.96 -25.86
N GLU A 296 -19.31 2.81 -26.93
CA GLU A 296 -18.79 2.35 -28.24
C GLU A 296 -17.69 3.27 -28.80
N ASP A 297 -17.65 4.53 -28.38
CA ASP A 297 -16.65 5.54 -28.78
C ASP A 297 -15.37 5.53 -27.91
N GLU A 298 -15.41 4.94 -26.70
CA GLU A 298 -14.22 4.77 -25.87
C GLU A 298 -13.45 3.51 -26.31
N ARG A 299 -12.26 3.73 -26.88
CA ARG A 299 -11.32 2.66 -27.28
C ARG A 299 -11.18 1.61 -26.17
N LYS A 300 -11.21 0.33 -26.56
CA LYS A 300 -10.95 -0.90 -25.77
C LYS A 300 -10.36 -0.65 -24.36
N GLY A 301 -11.05 -1.10 -23.32
CA GLY A 301 -10.60 -1.03 -21.93
C GLY A 301 -11.56 -1.77 -20.99
N GLY A 302 -11.14 -1.94 -19.73
CA GLY A 302 -11.95 -2.55 -18.67
C GLY A 302 -13.08 -1.64 -18.16
N ASP A 303 -14.02 -2.24 -17.43
CA ASP A 303 -15.12 -1.51 -16.80
C ASP A 303 -14.58 -0.50 -15.77
N LYS A 304 -15.07 0.74 -15.85
CA LYS A 304 -14.69 1.81 -14.93
C LYS A 304 -15.75 2.01 -13.87
N VAL A 305 -15.33 2.43 -12.69
CA VAL A 305 -16.21 2.64 -11.54
C VAL A 305 -16.01 4.04 -11.01
N LEU A 306 -17.06 4.86 -11.09
CA LEU A 306 -17.07 6.19 -10.48
C LEU A 306 -17.46 6.06 -9.01
N MET A 307 -16.51 6.34 -8.13
CA MET A 307 -16.67 6.31 -6.69
C MET A 307 -16.94 7.72 -6.18
N THR A 308 -18.01 7.90 -5.41
CA THR A 308 -18.37 9.18 -4.80
C THR A 308 -18.59 9.01 -3.29
N CYS A 309 -18.01 9.89 -2.48
CA CYS A 309 -18.31 9.96 -1.04
C CYS A 309 -18.31 11.41 -0.55
N VAL A 310 -18.84 11.62 0.65
CA VAL A 310 -18.65 12.86 1.42
C VAL A 310 -17.62 12.56 2.50
N GLY A 311 -16.57 13.38 2.59
CA GLY A 311 -15.53 13.19 3.61
C GLY A 311 -16.07 13.38 5.03
N VAL A 312 -15.40 12.79 6.02
CA VAL A 312 -15.81 12.87 7.43
C VAL A 312 -15.55 14.24 8.05
N GLY A 313 -14.73 15.09 7.41
CA GLY A 313 -14.20 16.31 8.00
C GLY A 313 -13.07 16.02 8.99
N TYR A 314 -12.18 15.09 8.63
CA TYR A 314 -11.12 14.66 9.54
C TYR A 314 -10.17 15.81 9.83
N SER A 315 -9.92 16.08 11.12
CA SER A 315 -8.91 17.03 11.56
C SER A 315 -7.84 16.28 12.33
N ASN A 316 -6.57 16.55 12.00
CA ASN A 316 -5.44 15.95 12.70
C ASN A 316 -5.38 16.50 14.13
N LEU A 317 -5.97 15.76 15.07
CA LEU A 317 -6.00 16.08 16.51
C LEU A 317 -4.61 16.12 17.15
N ASN A 318 -3.60 15.57 16.48
CA ASN A 318 -2.25 15.47 17.03
C ASN A 318 -1.42 16.74 16.76
N LYS A 319 -1.77 17.53 15.74
CA LYS A 319 -1.02 18.72 15.35
C LYS A 319 -1.42 19.92 16.22
N THR A 320 -0.43 20.55 16.84
CA THR A 320 -0.66 21.80 17.58
C THR A 320 -0.96 22.91 16.57
N LEU A 321 -2.13 23.54 16.67
CA LEU A 321 -2.43 24.77 15.95
C LEU A 321 -1.51 25.86 16.51
N LYS A 322 -0.68 26.46 15.65
CA LYS A 322 0.07 27.69 15.97
C LYS A 322 -0.78 28.90 15.61
#